data_AF-A0A818EUC9-F1
#
_entry.id   AF-A0A818EUC9-F1
#
_cell.length_a   1.000
_cell.length_b   1.000
_cell.length_c   1.000
_cell.angle_alpha   90.00
_cell.angle_beta   90.00
_cell.angle_gamma   90.00
#
_symmetry.space_group_name_H-M   'P 1'
#
loop_
_entity.id
_entity.type
_entity.pdbx_description
1 polymer ?
#
loop_
_entity_poly.entity_id
_entity_poly.type
_entity_poly.pdbx_seq_one_letter_code
_entity_poly.pdbx_strand_id
1 'polypeptide(L)'
;MDVSRDGEPTSGGMSRATGSVKLQEKDNIVASRSRGEHSSGPEASLRSSNTSNLPAQIRTPNLYLSEIFGVNETIKEELRLLLEYLRRRLPPMDKQGPMSGKCIRETNQMVDFLKRNFGFYNNGKYIVSGVREFELLKPLLKMDSNTRIYFPREGSDSFTMTISEIRRWQNSFAVYADQTTSGMDKDFLYRALQGKSKDGEEAFRMKFVVRISDCPILMKFDAKILPRSLEEHWPNCIKLVSVTGVDFAGREHDVNDITAYITNWRNVFELDRITGKPAVFHGRDFYPVKPQPPVVLDEKRLLNDLIRMVRLRLRACDKEGVQIVVETGIGLGVFAGKHIGIDAKVRNLSAYAVRHVLQNEPTMFKNIRAIVFALPIFSKSIDGRQLPDTYHDFANEFHTSQYSGPIPVLIADQDMHELTVAIALQGFRVSQLNPADSHGVFGEYWQNYGPAVEEKLALTTLGLLVQHHLINPSVLDTSKYNII
;
A
#
# COMPACT_ATOMS: atom_id res chain seq x y z
N MET A 1 26.55 -46.57 39.99
CA MET A 1 25.28 -46.62 40.74
C MET A 1 24.21 -46.03 39.83
N ASP A 2 23.74 -46.73 38.79
CA ASP A 2 23.52 -48.19 38.62
C ASP A 2 22.52 -48.75 39.64
N VAL A 3 21.47 -49.50 39.28
CA VAL A 3 21.05 -50.08 37.97
C VAL A 3 19.53 -49.91 37.73
N SER A 4 19.12 -49.96 36.45
CA SER A 4 17.78 -50.18 35.85
C SER A 4 16.89 -51.25 36.55
N ARG A 5 15.59 -51.48 36.24
CA ARG A 5 14.85 -51.67 34.96
C ARG A 5 13.32 -51.64 35.29
N ASP A 6 12.29 -51.82 34.46
CA ASP A 6 12.07 -52.20 33.04
C ASP A 6 10.66 -51.72 32.58
N GLY A 7 10.21 -52.03 31.34
CA GLY A 7 8.76 -52.15 31.02
C GLY A 7 8.21 -51.45 29.76
N GLU A 8 8.08 -52.18 28.63
CA GLU A 8 7.35 -51.75 27.42
C GLU A 8 5.83 -52.10 27.47
N PRO A 9 5.05 -51.79 26.41
CA PRO A 9 4.84 -52.84 25.39
C PRO A 9 4.79 -52.39 23.91
N THR A 10 5.69 -52.96 23.12
CA THR A 10 5.51 -53.54 21.75
C THR A 10 4.54 -52.92 20.72
N SER A 11 5.15 -52.61 19.57
CA SER A 11 4.63 -52.34 18.23
C SER A 11 3.58 -53.29 17.61
N GLY A 12 2.80 -52.76 16.66
CA GLY A 12 2.31 -53.47 15.47
C GLY A 12 1.66 -52.50 14.45
N GLY A 13 1.81 -52.63 13.11
CA GLY A 13 2.68 -53.54 12.36
C GLY A 13 2.12 -54.04 11.02
N MET A 14 1.90 -53.17 10.01
CA MET A 14 1.60 -53.62 8.64
C MET A 14 2.11 -52.67 7.54
N SER A 15 2.09 -53.11 6.27
CA SER A 15 3.12 -52.76 5.28
C SER A 15 2.61 -52.29 3.91
N ARG A 16 3.35 -51.33 3.34
CA ARG A 16 3.57 -50.99 1.91
C ARG A 16 2.48 -51.32 0.87
N ALA A 17 2.08 -50.28 0.14
CA ALA A 17 1.84 -50.36 -1.31
C ALA A 17 2.44 -49.13 -2.02
N THR A 18 3.48 -49.33 -2.83
CA THR A 18 4.11 -48.27 -3.66
C THR A 18 3.59 -48.35 -5.08
N GLY A 19 2.76 -47.39 -5.51
CA GLY A 19 2.19 -47.33 -6.86
C GLY A 19 2.84 -46.24 -7.71
N SER A 20 3.71 -46.62 -8.65
CA SER A 20 4.28 -45.70 -9.63
C SER A 20 3.35 -45.55 -10.85
N VAL A 21 2.94 -44.30 -11.15
CA VAL A 21 2.24 -44.00 -12.41
C VAL A 21 3.28 -43.56 -13.45
N LYS A 22 3.41 -44.32 -14.54
CA LYS A 22 4.25 -43.98 -15.67
C LYS A 22 3.50 -43.11 -16.67
N LEU A 23 4.25 -42.27 -17.39
CA LEU A 23 3.86 -41.78 -18.71
C LEU A 23 3.58 -42.96 -19.64
N GLN A 24 2.52 -42.85 -20.45
CA GLN A 24 2.46 -43.56 -21.73
C GLN A 24 1.64 -42.75 -22.73
N GLU A 25 2.27 -42.39 -23.85
CA GLU A 25 1.57 -41.91 -25.04
C GLU A 25 0.76 -43.06 -25.66
N LYS A 26 -0.32 -42.74 -26.35
CA LYS A 26 -0.72 -43.53 -27.52
C LYS A 26 -1.47 -42.69 -28.53
N ASP A 27 -1.17 -42.97 -29.79
CA ASP A 27 -1.34 -42.07 -30.91
C ASP A 27 -2.36 -42.61 -31.93
N ASN A 28 -2.93 -41.71 -32.72
CA ASN A 28 -3.55 -41.91 -34.05
C ASN A 28 -4.67 -42.94 -34.30
N ILE A 29 -5.76 -42.46 -34.94
CA ILE A 29 -6.29 -42.82 -36.29
C ILE A 29 -7.52 -41.91 -36.52
N VAL A 30 -7.58 -40.96 -37.46
CA VAL A 30 -7.33 -40.90 -38.93
C VAL A 30 -8.53 -41.36 -39.79
N ALA A 31 -9.36 -40.38 -40.21
CA ALA A 31 -10.12 -40.30 -41.47
C ALA A 31 -10.68 -38.86 -41.60
N SER A 32 -10.37 -37.96 -42.55
CA SER A 32 -9.80 -37.96 -43.90
C SER A 32 -10.83 -37.91 -45.07
N ARG A 33 -10.82 -36.76 -45.80
CA ARG A 33 -11.30 -36.42 -47.18
C ARG A 33 -11.92 -34.99 -47.19
N SER A 34 -11.44 -33.96 -47.91
CA SER A 34 -11.12 -33.76 -49.36
C SER A 34 -12.39 -33.59 -50.22
N ARG A 35 -12.58 -32.65 -51.17
CA ARG A 35 -11.76 -31.68 -51.97
C ARG A 35 -12.61 -30.39 -52.22
N GLY A 36 -12.22 -29.32 -52.93
CA GLY A 36 -11.04 -28.94 -53.74
C GLY A 36 -10.96 -27.38 -53.84
N GLU A 37 -9.91 -26.74 -54.37
CA GLU A 37 -9.60 -26.49 -55.82
C GLU A 37 -10.63 -25.55 -56.50
N HIS A 38 -10.29 -24.48 -57.27
CA HIS A 38 -9.08 -24.15 -58.05
C HIS A 38 -8.87 -22.62 -58.28
N SER A 39 -7.69 -22.23 -58.80
CA SER A 39 -7.37 -21.05 -59.67
C SER A 39 -7.58 -19.61 -59.15
N SER A 40 -6.84 -18.56 -59.56
CA SER A 40 -5.57 -18.43 -60.33
C SER A 40 -4.99 -17.00 -60.15
N GLY A 41 -3.71 -16.77 -60.50
CA GLY A 41 -3.10 -15.43 -60.63
C GLY A 41 -3.37 -14.77 -62.01
N PRO A 42 -2.54 -13.81 -62.51
CA PRO A 42 -1.21 -13.37 -62.00
C PRO A 42 -0.95 -11.82 -62.04
N GLU A 43 0.30 -11.40 -61.76
CA GLU A 43 0.97 -10.13 -62.19
C GLU A 43 0.40 -8.75 -61.74
N ALA A 44 1.13 -7.62 -61.72
CA ALA A 44 2.58 -7.34 -61.54
C ALA A 44 2.85 -5.84 -61.22
N SER A 45 4.05 -5.56 -60.69
CA SER A 45 4.80 -4.27 -60.73
C SER A 45 4.45 -3.07 -59.79
N LEU A 46 5.48 -2.65 -59.04
CA LEU A 46 5.97 -1.28 -58.79
C LEU A 46 4.99 -0.09 -58.59
N ARG A 47 5.00 0.49 -57.36
CA ARG A 47 5.57 1.85 -57.11
C ARG A 47 5.61 2.28 -55.63
N SER A 48 6.62 3.11 -55.33
CA SER A 48 6.73 4.13 -54.26
C SER A 48 6.08 3.92 -52.87
N SER A 49 6.95 3.73 -51.87
CA SER A 49 6.97 4.43 -50.56
C SER A 49 5.69 5.05 -50.00
N ASN A 50 5.32 4.65 -48.78
CA ASN A 50 5.02 5.65 -47.74
C ASN A 50 5.27 5.15 -46.30
N THR A 51 5.33 6.11 -45.38
CA THR A 51 5.86 5.98 -44.02
C THR A 51 4.92 5.34 -42.98
N SER A 52 5.53 4.84 -41.89
CA SER A 52 5.01 4.87 -40.52
C SER A 52 3.61 4.28 -40.24
N ASN A 53 3.57 2.97 -39.97
CA ASN A 53 2.52 2.39 -39.12
C ASN A 53 2.98 2.37 -37.64
N LEU A 54 2.89 3.53 -36.99
CA LEU A 54 2.80 3.57 -35.52
C LEU A 54 1.39 3.12 -35.11
N PRO A 55 1.21 2.24 -34.12
CA PRO A 55 -0.12 1.89 -33.63
C PRO A 55 -0.84 3.14 -33.12
N ALA A 56 -2.16 3.21 -33.36
CA ALA A 56 -2.92 4.44 -33.21
C ALA A 56 -2.78 5.07 -31.81
N GLN A 57 -2.48 6.38 -31.79
CA GLN A 57 -2.58 7.17 -30.56
C GLN A 57 -4.01 7.05 -30.01
N ILE A 58 -4.14 6.40 -28.86
CA ILE A 58 -5.39 6.37 -28.11
C ILE A 58 -5.69 7.81 -27.70
N ARG A 59 -6.62 8.46 -28.42
CA ARG A 59 -7.17 9.77 -28.03
C ARG A 59 -7.94 9.60 -26.73
N THR A 60 -7.28 9.82 -25.61
CA THR A 60 -7.94 10.03 -24.31
C THR A 60 -8.88 11.25 -24.45
N PRO A 61 -10.14 11.15 -24.02
CA PRO A 61 -11.07 12.27 -24.09
C PRO A 61 -10.57 13.49 -23.31
N ASN A 62 -10.67 14.69 -23.90
CA ASN A 62 -10.41 15.95 -23.22
C ASN A 62 -11.54 16.24 -22.20
N LEU A 63 -11.38 15.75 -20.98
CA LEU A 63 -12.30 16.00 -19.86
C LEU A 63 -11.54 16.47 -18.61
N TYR A 64 -12.26 17.17 -17.73
CA TYR A 64 -11.80 17.72 -16.44
C TYR A 64 -10.69 18.78 -16.51
N LEU A 65 -10.90 19.83 -17.32
CA LEU A 65 -10.47 21.16 -16.91
C LEU A 65 -11.43 21.68 -15.84
N SER A 66 -10.99 21.56 -14.58
CA SER A 66 -11.68 22.05 -13.39
C SER A 66 -10.62 22.68 -12.48
N GLU A 67 -10.74 23.98 -12.24
CA GLU A 67 -9.75 24.82 -11.58
C GLU A 67 -10.29 25.30 -10.22
N ILE A 68 -9.53 25.13 -9.14
CA ILE A 68 -9.80 25.82 -7.87
C ILE A 68 -8.46 26.20 -7.21
N PHE A 69 -8.18 27.50 -7.09
CA PHE A 69 -6.93 28.04 -6.52
C PHE A 69 -7.19 29.14 -5.47
N GLY A 70 -7.58 28.74 -4.25
CA GLY A 70 -7.73 29.64 -3.10
C GLY A 70 -6.41 29.87 -2.34
N VAL A 71 -5.44 30.57 -2.92
CA VAL A 71 -4.08 30.76 -2.34
C VAL A 71 -3.61 32.23 -2.42
N ASN A 72 -2.63 32.61 -1.61
CA ASN A 72 -1.99 33.96 -1.58
C ASN A 72 -0.93 34.13 -2.70
N GLU A 73 -0.81 35.33 -3.27
CA GLU A 73 -0.17 35.60 -4.57
C GLU A 73 1.26 35.11 -4.74
N THR A 74 2.12 35.21 -3.73
CA THR A 74 3.55 34.85 -3.90
C THR A 74 3.80 33.33 -3.93
N ILE A 75 2.96 32.53 -3.25
CA ILE A 75 3.08 31.06 -3.22
C ILE A 75 2.20 30.40 -4.30
N LYS A 76 1.22 31.13 -4.85
CA LYS A 76 0.35 30.68 -5.94
C LYS A 76 1.14 30.12 -7.12
N GLU A 77 2.10 30.87 -7.66
CA GLU A 77 2.69 30.53 -8.96
C GLU A 77 3.61 29.30 -8.92
N GLU A 78 4.45 29.15 -7.90
CA GLU A 78 5.26 27.94 -7.69
C GLU A 78 4.38 26.69 -7.62
N LEU A 79 3.29 26.76 -6.85
CA LEU A 79 2.36 25.66 -6.67
C LEU A 79 1.54 25.38 -7.94
N ARG A 80 1.12 26.43 -8.65
CA ARG A 80 0.39 26.34 -9.93
C ARG A 80 1.26 25.64 -10.99
N LEU A 81 2.53 26.03 -11.10
CA LEU A 81 3.51 25.42 -12.00
C LEU A 81 3.80 23.96 -11.63
N LEU A 82 3.94 23.65 -10.33
CA LEU A 82 4.09 22.27 -9.84
C LEU A 82 2.87 21.41 -10.24
N LEU A 83 1.66 21.82 -9.91
CA LEU A 83 0.45 21.03 -10.19
C LEU A 83 0.18 20.91 -11.70
N GLU A 84 0.50 21.94 -12.49
CA GLU A 84 0.47 21.87 -13.96
C GLU A 84 1.50 20.87 -14.51
N TYR A 85 2.74 20.88 -13.97
CA TYR A 85 3.78 19.92 -14.34
C TYR A 85 3.35 18.49 -14.02
N LEU A 86 2.93 18.19 -12.79
CA LEU A 86 2.50 16.86 -12.37
C LEU A 86 1.36 16.33 -13.27
N ARG A 87 0.38 17.19 -13.56
CA ARG A 87 -0.78 16.86 -14.40
C ARG A 87 -0.44 16.65 -15.89
N ARG A 88 0.51 17.43 -16.45
CA ARG A 88 0.76 17.46 -17.92
C ARG A 88 2.02 16.71 -18.36
N ARG A 89 2.96 16.39 -17.46
CA ARG A 89 4.26 15.80 -17.81
C ARG A 89 4.45 14.36 -17.34
N LEU A 90 3.73 13.92 -16.30
CA LEU A 90 3.85 12.57 -15.78
C LEU A 90 2.83 11.62 -16.44
N PRO A 91 3.24 10.42 -16.88
CA PRO A 91 2.35 9.46 -17.52
C PRO A 91 1.33 8.88 -16.52
N PRO A 92 0.18 8.37 -17.00
CA PRO A 92 -0.70 7.55 -16.19
C PRO A 92 0.02 6.30 -15.66
N MET A 93 -0.39 5.82 -14.48
CA MET A 93 0.18 4.65 -13.82
C MET A 93 0.07 3.41 -14.71
N ASP A 94 1.19 2.67 -14.84
CA ASP A 94 1.19 1.36 -15.47
C ASP A 94 0.46 0.34 -14.58
N LYS A 95 -0.72 -0.07 -15.03
CA LYS A 95 -1.60 -1.03 -14.35
C LYS A 95 -1.31 -2.48 -14.73
N GLN A 96 -0.36 -2.74 -15.63
CA GLN A 96 0.04 -4.08 -16.10
C GLN A 96 1.52 -4.41 -15.80
N GLY A 97 2.31 -3.43 -15.36
CA GLY A 97 3.72 -3.58 -14.99
C GLY A 97 3.98 -4.58 -13.84
N PRO A 98 5.26 -4.83 -13.47
CA PRO A 98 5.63 -5.92 -12.55
C PRO A 98 4.91 -5.89 -11.20
N MET A 99 4.69 -4.69 -10.63
CA MET A 99 4.00 -4.53 -9.35
C MET A 99 2.47 -4.63 -9.45
N SER A 100 1.90 -5.00 -10.60
CA SER A 100 0.50 -5.45 -10.71
C SER A 100 0.24 -6.73 -9.90
N GLY A 101 1.26 -7.60 -9.77
CA GLY A 101 1.19 -8.83 -8.96
C GLY A 101 2.24 -9.89 -9.27
N LYS A 102 3.41 -9.51 -9.82
CA LYS A 102 4.49 -10.41 -10.23
C LYS A 102 5.85 -9.97 -9.67
N CYS A 103 5.85 -9.48 -8.43
CA CYS A 103 6.96 -8.85 -7.71
C CYS A 103 8.15 -9.78 -7.37
N ILE A 104 8.23 -11.00 -7.91
CA ILE A 104 9.21 -12.01 -7.47
C ILE A 104 10.67 -11.54 -7.67
N ARG A 105 10.93 -10.82 -8.77
CA ARG A 105 12.25 -10.26 -9.07
C ARG A 105 12.62 -9.18 -8.05
N GLU A 106 11.65 -8.35 -7.68
CA GLU A 106 11.77 -7.22 -6.75
C GLU A 106 11.92 -7.71 -5.30
N THR A 107 11.15 -8.73 -4.89
CA THR A 107 11.31 -9.42 -3.60
C THR A 107 12.70 -10.02 -3.47
N ASN A 108 13.16 -10.77 -4.48
CA ASN A 108 14.51 -11.34 -4.47
C ASN A 108 15.60 -10.25 -4.42
N GLN A 109 15.41 -9.14 -5.15
CA GLN A 109 16.31 -8.01 -5.15
C GLN A 109 16.42 -7.32 -3.78
N MET A 110 15.30 -7.11 -3.08
CA MET A 110 15.29 -6.57 -1.72
C MET A 110 15.88 -7.56 -0.71
N VAL A 111 15.56 -8.85 -0.81
CA VAL A 111 16.15 -9.90 0.03
C VAL A 111 17.68 -9.95 -0.13
N ASP A 112 18.21 -9.90 -1.35
CA ASP A 112 19.65 -9.95 -1.59
C ASP A 112 20.37 -8.65 -1.22
N PHE A 113 19.71 -7.50 -1.35
CA PHE A 113 20.16 -6.22 -0.81
C PHE A 113 20.33 -6.30 0.72
N LEU A 114 19.33 -6.77 1.45
CA LEU A 114 19.36 -6.87 2.91
C LEU A 114 20.37 -7.94 3.38
N LYS A 115 20.48 -9.09 2.68
CA LYS A 115 21.50 -10.12 2.95
C LYS A 115 22.92 -9.56 2.81
N ARG A 116 23.23 -8.93 1.67
CA ARG A 116 24.58 -8.44 1.35
C ARG A 116 25.04 -7.38 2.35
N ASN A 117 24.21 -6.35 2.53
CA ASN A 117 24.55 -5.16 3.30
C ASN A 117 24.46 -5.40 4.81
N PHE A 118 23.38 -6.02 5.29
CA PHE A 118 23.04 -6.10 6.72
C PHE A 118 23.08 -7.52 7.30
N GLY A 119 23.44 -8.52 6.49
CA GLY A 119 23.50 -9.92 6.95
C GLY A 119 22.12 -10.46 7.34
N PHE A 120 21.08 -10.05 6.62
CA PHE A 120 19.71 -10.51 6.83
C PHE A 120 19.58 -12.03 6.75
N TYR A 121 18.91 -12.63 7.73
CA TYR A 121 18.37 -13.98 7.62
C TYR A 121 17.01 -14.09 8.31
N ASN A 122 16.14 -14.96 7.78
CA ASN A 122 14.85 -15.28 8.38
C ASN A 122 15.05 -16.45 9.36
N ASN A 123 14.58 -16.32 10.60
CA ASN A 123 14.87 -17.31 11.65
C ASN A 123 13.75 -18.38 11.80
N GLY A 124 12.74 -18.34 10.93
CA GLY A 124 11.66 -19.33 10.86
C GLY A 124 10.51 -19.12 11.85
N LYS A 125 10.59 -18.11 12.74
CA LYS A 125 9.51 -17.75 13.67
C LYS A 125 8.59 -16.69 13.07
N TYR A 126 7.53 -16.38 13.81
CA TYR A 126 6.56 -15.33 13.50
C TYR A 126 6.46 -14.35 14.68
N ILE A 127 6.32 -13.06 14.38
CA ILE A 127 6.08 -12.00 15.38
C ILE A 127 4.60 -11.97 15.74
N VAL A 128 3.75 -11.90 14.70
CA VAL A 128 2.30 -12.14 14.73
C VAL A 128 1.94 -13.06 13.55
N SER A 129 0.67 -13.49 13.45
CA SER A 129 0.22 -14.37 12.36
C SER A 129 0.60 -13.79 10.98
N GLY A 130 1.24 -14.61 10.14
CA GLY A 130 1.70 -14.19 8.80
C GLY A 130 3.03 -13.42 8.75
N VAL A 131 3.39 -12.68 9.81
CA VAL A 131 4.57 -11.80 9.88
C VAL A 131 5.79 -12.55 10.40
N ARG A 132 6.75 -12.85 9.52
CA ARG A 132 7.96 -13.61 9.90
C ARG A 132 8.97 -12.76 10.66
N GLU A 133 9.55 -13.32 11.71
CA GLU A 133 10.71 -12.75 12.40
C GLU A 133 11.98 -12.93 11.56
N PHE A 134 12.90 -11.97 11.66
CA PHE A 134 14.18 -11.98 10.97
C PHE A 134 15.24 -11.26 11.79
N GLU A 135 16.51 -11.51 11.47
CA GLU A 135 17.65 -10.96 12.19
C GLU A 135 18.70 -10.39 11.22
N LEU A 136 19.45 -9.39 11.67
CA LEU A 136 20.51 -8.73 10.92
C LEU A 136 21.87 -9.01 11.55
N LEU A 137 22.66 -9.91 10.94
CA LEU A 137 24.01 -10.26 11.44
C LEU A 137 25.00 -9.08 11.39
N LYS A 138 24.70 -8.01 10.64
CA LYS A 138 25.43 -6.75 10.62
C LYS A 138 24.49 -5.59 10.99
N PRO A 139 24.23 -5.33 12.29
CA PRO A 139 23.34 -4.26 12.72
C PRO A 139 23.81 -2.87 12.25
N LEU A 140 22.88 -2.06 11.73
CA LEU A 140 23.15 -0.69 11.24
C LEU A 140 23.92 0.19 12.22
N LEU A 141 23.71 0.01 13.53
CA LEU A 141 24.41 0.75 14.60
C LEU A 141 25.92 0.40 14.73
N LYS A 142 26.36 -0.73 14.19
CA LYS A 142 27.76 -1.23 14.31
C LYS A 142 28.62 -0.97 13.06
N MET A 143 28.01 -0.49 11.97
CA MET A 143 28.71 -0.20 10.70
C MET A 143 29.40 1.17 10.74
N ASP A 144 30.42 1.41 9.90
CA ASP A 144 31.00 2.75 9.79
C ASP A 144 30.01 3.74 9.11
N SER A 145 29.95 4.97 9.63
CA SER A 145 29.02 6.02 9.21
C SER A 145 29.17 6.42 7.73
N ASN A 146 30.37 6.32 7.17
CA ASN A 146 30.68 6.70 5.78
C ASN A 146 30.58 5.51 4.81
N THR A 147 30.29 4.30 5.30
CA THR A 147 30.04 3.12 4.47
C THR A 147 28.93 3.43 3.46
N ARG A 148 29.26 3.32 2.17
CA ARG A 148 28.31 3.48 1.06
C ARG A 148 27.54 2.19 0.84
N ILE A 149 26.24 2.34 0.62
CA ILE A 149 25.27 1.27 0.41
C ILE A 149 24.58 1.54 -0.92
N TYR A 150 24.47 0.50 -1.75
CA TYR A 150 23.92 0.58 -3.11
C TYR A 150 22.72 -0.35 -3.26
N PHE A 151 21.59 0.18 -3.72
CA PHE A 151 20.45 -0.62 -4.16
C PHE A 151 20.35 -0.57 -5.69
N PRO A 152 20.27 -1.72 -6.40
CA PRO A 152 20.40 -3.10 -5.91
C PRO A 152 21.85 -3.63 -5.88
N ARG A 153 22.74 -2.99 -6.65
CA ARG A 153 24.19 -3.20 -6.74
C ARG A 153 24.81 -1.95 -7.39
N GLU A 154 26.10 -1.74 -7.16
CA GLU A 154 26.93 -0.75 -7.86
C GLU A 154 26.67 -0.73 -9.38
N GLY A 155 26.42 0.46 -9.93
CA GLY A 155 26.12 0.69 -11.35
C GLY A 155 25.55 2.10 -11.59
N SER A 156 25.35 2.50 -12.85
CA SER A 156 24.72 3.78 -13.20
C SER A 156 23.29 3.89 -12.66
N ASP A 157 22.55 2.78 -12.70
CA ASP A 157 21.12 2.72 -12.45
C ASP A 157 20.85 2.34 -10.98
N SER A 158 21.66 2.86 -10.05
CA SER A 158 21.64 2.49 -8.63
C SER A 158 21.31 3.66 -7.70
N PHE A 159 20.55 3.38 -6.65
CA PHE A 159 20.32 4.33 -5.56
C PHE A 159 21.46 4.21 -4.56
N THR A 160 22.24 5.27 -4.39
CA THR A 160 23.36 5.33 -3.42
C THR A 160 22.91 5.99 -2.11
N MET A 161 23.36 5.48 -0.97
CA MET A 161 23.16 6.08 0.36
C MET A 161 24.35 5.80 1.29
N THR A 162 24.48 6.52 2.40
CA THR A 162 25.43 6.15 3.49
C THR A 162 24.70 5.58 4.71
N ILE A 163 25.45 4.89 5.57
CA ILE A 163 24.97 4.48 6.90
C ILE A 163 24.56 5.70 7.75
N SER A 164 25.24 6.85 7.63
CA SER A 164 24.83 8.09 8.32
C SER A 164 23.49 8.64 7.84
N GLU A 165 23.17 8.54 6.55
CA GLU A 165 21.84 8.87 6.03
C GLU A 165 20.77 7.92 6.55
N ILE A 166 21.00 6.60 6.50
CA ILE A 166 20.04 5.60 7.02
C ILE A 166 19.74 5.85 8.50
N ARG A 167 20.77 6.10 9.33
CA ARG A 167 20.59 6.43 10.76
C ARG A 167 19.82 7.73 10.98
N ARG A 168 20.01 8.75 10.13
CA ARG A 168 19.25 10.01 10.21
C ARG A 168 17.77 9.77 9.86
N TRP A 169 17.49 9.01 8.80
CA TRP A 169 16.12 8.65 8.44
C TRP A 169 15.45 7.78 9.54
N GLN A 170 16.19 6.84 10.14
CA GLN A 170 15.73 6.09 11.33
C GLN A 170 15.37 7.00 12.51
N ASN A 171 16.26 7.93 12.86
CA ASN A 171 16.04 8.87 13.98
C ASN A 171 14.88 9.85 13.75
N SER A 172 14.48 10.07 12.49
CA SER A 172 13.33 10.90 12.09
C SER A 172 11.96 10.21 12.27
N PHE A 173 11.94 8.96 12.74
CA PHE A 173 10.71 8.24 13.05
C PHE A 173 9.94 8.90 14.19
N ALA A 174 8.65 9.15 13.98
CA ALA A 174 7.69 9.66 14.95
C ALA A 174 6.35 8.91 14.85
N VAL A 175 5.64 8.85 15.97
CA VAL A 175 4.30 8.26 16.07
C VAL A 175 3.34 9.33 16.57
N TYR A 176 2.20 9.46 15.89
CA TYR A 176 1.10 10.35 16.28
C TYR A 176 -0.17 9.52 16.50
N ALA A 177 -0.86 9.72 17.62
CA ALA A 177 -2.06 8.98 17.96
C ALA A 177 -3.17 9.91 18.47
N ASP A 178 -4.43 9.59 18.17
CA ASP A 178 -5.59 10.38 18.60
C ASP A 178 -5.86 10.19 20.10
N GLN A 179 -5.69 11.27 20.86
CA GLN A 179 -5.94 11.30 22.32
C GLN A 179 -7.39 10.97 22.73
N THR A 180 -8.35 11.02 21.81
CA THR A 180 -9.76 10.71 22.08
C THR A 180 -10.10 9.21 21.97
N THR A 181 -9.15 8.38 21.52
CA THR A 181 -9.34 6.93 21.43
C THR A 181 -9.17 6.27 22.80
N SER A 182 -10.20 5.58 23.30
CA SER A 182 -10.14 4.85 24.57
C SER A 182 -9.05 3.77 24.55
N GLY A 183 -8.19 3.74 25.57
CA GLY A 183 -7.04 2.84 25.66
C GLY A 183 -5.85 3.22 24.77
N MET A 184 -5.78 4.47 24.30
CA MET A 184 -4.64 4.98 23.52
C MET A 184 -3.59 5.62 24.43
N ASP A 185 -2.62 4.82 24.87
CA ASP A 185 -1.49 5.26 25.69
C ASP A 185 -0.14 4.81 25.10
N LYS A 186 0.97 5.21 25.76
CA LYS A 186 2.33 4.90 25.27
C LYS A 186 2.68 3.41 25.41
N ASP A 187 2.06 2.67 26.32
CA ASP A 187 2.36 1.26 26.56
C ASP A 187 1.58 0.38 25.57
N PHE A 188 0.35 0.77 25.21
CA PHE A 188 -0.36 0.25 24.04
C PHE A 188 0.46 0.46 22.77
N LEU A 189 0.92 1.68 22.48
CA LEU A 189 1.74 1.97 21.30
C LEU A 189 3.03 1.14 21.28
N TYR A 190 3.74 1.06 22.42
CA TYR A 190 4.96 0.26 22.56
C TYR A 190 4.72 -1.23 22.26
N ARG A 191 3.63 -1.81 22.78
CA ARG A 191 3.25 -3.21 22.49
C ARG A 191 2.85 -3.41 21.03
N ALA A 192 1.99 -2.54 20.48
CA ALA A 192 1.52 -2.67 19.10
C ALA A 192 2.66 -2.58 18.10
N LEU A 193 3.58 -1.62 18.27
CA LEU A 193 4.74 -1.44 17.39
C LEU A 193 5.75 -2.59 17.49
N GLN A 194 5.72 -3.40 18.55
CA GLN A 194 6.46 -4.66 18.70
C GLN A 194 5.76 -5.89 18.08
N GLY A 195 4.56 -5.75 17.50
CA GLY A 195 3.72 -6.89 17.13
C GLY A 195 3.23 -7.67 18.36
N LYS A 196 2.84 -6.97 19.43
CA LYS A 196 2.28 -7.53 20.68
C LYS A 196 0.92 -6.91 21.03
N SER A 197 0.28 -6.24 20.08
CA SER A 197 -1.16 -5.96 20.09
C SER A 197 -1.96 -7.23 19.79
N LYS A 198 -3.15 -7.34 20.37
CA LYS A 198 -4.10 -8.42 20.11
C LYS A 198 -5.07 -8.08 18.97
N ASP A 199 -5.66 -9.13 18.39
CA ASP A 199 -6.82 -9.09 17.50
C ASP A 199 -7.97 -8.23 18.05
N GLY A 200 -8.82 -7.72 17.15
CA GLY A 200 -10.03 -7.02 17.53
C GLY A 200 -9.78 -5.60 18.01
N GLU A 201 -9.91 -5.34 19.33
CA GLU A 201 -9.94 -3.95 19.81
C GLU A 201 -8.57 -3.26 19.78
N GLU A 202 -7.48 -3.97 20.07
CA GLU A 202 -6.12 -3.40 19.97
C GLU A 202 -5.73 -3.17 18.50
N ALA A 203 -6.07 -4.09 17.61
CA ALA A 203 -5.95 -3.90 16.15
C ALA A 203 -6.78 -2.71 15.62
N PHE A 204 -8.04 -2.56 16.09
CA PHE A 204 -8.92 -1.45 15.71
C PHE A 204 -8.36 -0.08 16.13
N ARG A 205 -7.73 0.02 17.31
CA ARG A 205 -7.09 1.25 17.78
C ARG A 205 -5.98 1.74 16.83
N MET A 206 -5.29 0.84 16.11
CA MET A 206 -4.20 1.20 15.18
C MET A 206 -4.65 2.02 13.95
N LYS A 207 -5.95 2.16 13.70
CA LYS A 207 -6.50 3.11 12.71
C LYS A 207 -6.34 4.57 13.14
N PHE A 208 -6.29 4.80 14.45
CA PHE A 208 -6.10 6.10 15.07
C PHE A 208 -4.63 6.32 15.48
N VAL A 209 -3.70 5.70 14.74
CA VAL A 209 -2.25 5.81 14.89
C VAL A 209 -1.60 6.04 13.53
N VAL A 210 -0.71 7.02 13.45
CA VAL A 210 0.02 7.43 12.25
C VAL A 210 1.51 7.36 12.54
N ARG A 211 2.23 6.53 11.79
CA ARG A 211 3.70 6.36 11.87
C ARG A 211 4.32 7.13 10.72
N ILE A 212 5.34 7.96 10.98
CA ILE A 212 5.96 8.81 9.94
C ILE A 212 7.47 8.84 10.12
N SER A 213 8.21 8.73 9.02
CA SER A 213 9.66 8.91 8.99
C SER A 213 10.08 9.52 7.66
N ASP A 214 11.22 10.21 7.63
CA ASP A 214 11.94 10.41 6.38
C ASP A 214 12.18 9.02 5.76
N CYS A 215 11.92 8.87 4.47
CA CYS A 215 11.99 7.58 3.79
C CYS A 215 12.04 7.78 2.28
N PRO A 216 13.22 7.67 1.64
CA PRO A 216 13.30 7.79 0.20
C PRO A 216 12.72 6.58 -0.52
N ILE A 217 12.46 6.81 -1.81
CA ILE A 217 11.94 5.84 -2.74
C ILE A 217 13.10 5.37 -3.62
N LEU A 218 13.25 4.05 -3.72
CA LEU A 218 14.30 3.36 -4.47
C LEU A 218 13.86 3.01 -5.89
N MET A 219 12.55 2.88 -6.13
CA MET A 219 11.98 2.25 -7.33
C MET A 219 10.52 2.71 -7.55
N LYS A 220 10.06 2.80 -8.81
CA LYS A 220 8.65 3.10 -9.15
C LYS A 220 7.78 1.83 -9.19
N PHE A 221 6.45 1.96 -9.35
CA PHE A 221 5.56 0.78 -9.46
C PHE A 221 5.72 0.00 -10.78
N ASP A 222 6.38 0.57 -11.79
CA ASP A 222 6.83 -0.16 -12.99
C ASP A 222 8.12 -1.00 -12.75
N ALA A 223 8.61 -1.03 -11.51
CA ALA A 223 9.85 -1.65 -11.07
C ALA A 223 11.14 -1.13 -11.77
N LYS A 224 11.14 0.12 -12.24
CA LYS A 224 12.37 0.84 -12.60
C LYS A 224 12.98 1.49 -11.34
N ILE A 225 14.27 1.24 -11.13
CA ILE A 225 15.05 1.84 -10.05
C ILE A 225 15.16 3.35 -10.30
N LEU A 226 15.15 4.13 -9.22
CA LEU A 226 15.46 5.55 -9.22
C LEU A 226 16.96 5.72 -8.95
N PRO A 227 17.79 6.03 -9.97
CA PRO A 227 19.21 6.31 -9.73
C PRO A 227 19.35 7.54 -8.83
N ARG A 228 20.34 7.51 -7.92
CA ARG A 228 20.61 8.63 -6.99
C ARG A 228 22.08 8.68 -6.59
N SER A 229 22.71 9.83 -6.77
CA SER A 229 24.04 10.18 -6.24
C SER A 229 23.95 10.84 -4.87
N LEU A 230 25.01 10.75 -4.05
CA LEU A 230 25.01 11.21 -2.64
C LEU A 230 24.81 12.72 -2.49
N GLU A 231 25.10 13.47 -3.54
CA GLU A 231 24.98 14.93 -3.63
C GLU A 231 23.51 15.38 -3.77
N GLU A 232 22.61 14.49 -4.19
CA GLU A 232 21.19 14.79 -4.35
C GLU A 232 20.46 14.86 -3.01
N HIS A 233 19.72 15.97 -2.79
CA HIS A 233 19.01 16.23 -1.53
C HIS A 233 17.55 15.72 -1.48
N TRP A 234 16.89 15.54 -2.63
CA TRP A 234 15.46 15.14 -2.69
C TRP A 234 15.07 13.90 -1.87
N PRO A 235 15.95 12.88 -1.62
CA PRO A 235 15.65 11.77 -0.72
C PRO A 235 15.22 12.17 0.69
N ASN A 236 15.63 13.36 1.13
CA ASN A 236 15.38 13.91 2.47
C ASN A 236 14.08 14.72 2.56
N CYS A 237 13.50 15.07 1.40
CA CYS A 237 12.22 15.76 1.33
C CYS A 237 11.04 14.81 1.48
N ILE A 238 11.24 13.49 1.31
CA ILE A 238 10.17 12.49 1.30
C ILE A 238 9.93 11.89 2.70
N LYS A 239 8.70 12.01 3.18
CA LYS A 239 8.13 11.28 4.32
C LYS A 239 7.32 10.08 3.85
N LEU A 240 7.58 8.89 4.37
CA LEU A 240 6.63 7.77 4.26
C LEU A 240 5.74 7.77 5.51
N VAL A 241 4.43 7.71 5.30
CA VAL A 241 3.44 7.80 6.39
C VAL A 241 2.53 6.59 6.39
N SER A 242 2.65 5.77 7.42
CA SER A 242 1.92 4.53 7.54
C SER A 242 0.80 4.60 8.57
N VAL A 243 -0.42 4.36 8.12
CA VAL A 243 -1.68 4.40 8.90
C VAL A 243 -2.61 3.29 8.42
N THR A 244 -3.35 2.69 9.34
CA THR A 244 -4.28 1.57 9.07
C THR A 244 -5.60 2.10 8.50
N GLY A 245 -6.10 1.49 7.42
CA GLY A 245 -7.44 1.79 6.88
C GLY A 245 -8.57 1.10 7.65
N VAL A 246 -9.82 1.44 7.32
CA VAL A 246 -11.00 0.63 7.66
C VAL A 246 -11.18 -0.42 6.56
N ASP A 247 -11.12 -1.71 6.91
CA ASP A 247 -11.32 -2.80 5.95
C ASP A 247 -12.50 -3.70 6.33
N PHE A 248 -13.13 -4.26 5.30
CA PHE A 248 -14.39 -4.99 5.38
C PHE A 248 -14.33 -6.34 4.64
N ALA A 249 -13.20 -6.67 4.00
CA ALA A 249 -12.83 -8.05 3.68
C ALA A 249 -11.47 -8.30 4.32
N GLY A 250 -11.48 -8.94 5.48
CA GLY A 250 -10.33 -8.94 6.40
C GLY A 250 -10.23 -10.21 7.24
N ARG A 251 -9.20 -10.25 8.07
CA ARG A 251 -8.82 -11.39 8.92
C ARG A 251 -9.39 -11.21 10.33
N GLU A 252 -9.03 -12.09 11.26
CA GLU A 252 -9.48 -12.02 12.66
C GLU A 252 -9.23 -10.65 13.32
N HIS A 253 -8.15 -9.95 12.94
CA HIS A 253 -7.84 -8.60 13.38
C HIS A 253 -8.85 -7.53 12.94
N ASP A 254 -9.49 -7.71 11.77
CA ASP A 254 -10.40 -6.75 11.14
C ASP A 254 -11.87 -6.95 11.61
N VAL A 255 -12.11 -7.89 12.55
CA VAL A 255 -13.45 -8.24 13.06
C VAL A 255 -14.14 -7.10 13.79
N ASN A 256 -13.35 -6.17 14.33
CA ASN A 256 -13.86 -4.98 14.97
C ASN A 256 -14.39 -3.95 13.97
N ASP A 257 -13.93 -3.93 12.71
CA ASP A 257 -14.47 -3.05 11.67
C ASP A 257 -15.90 -3.49 11.29
N ILE A 258 -16.05 -4.78 11.04
CA ILE A 258 -17.34 -5.44 10.79
C ILE A 258 -18.32 -5.15 11.92
N THR A 259 -17.91 -5.41 13.17
CA THR A 259 -18.81 -5.30 14.34
C THR A 259 -18.99 -3.85 14.83
N ALA A 260 -18.12 -2.92 14.46
CA ALA A 260 -18.28 -1.49 14.73
C ALA A 260 -19.22 -0.80 13.74
N TYR A 261 -19.05 -1.06 12.44
CA TYR A 261 -19.66 -0.25 11.38
C TYR A 261 -20.83 -0.92 10.66
N ILE A 262 -21.03 -2.24 10.72
CA ILE A 262 -22.18 -2.90 10.07
C ILE A 262 -23.24 -3.25 11.12
N THR A 263 -24.32 -2.48 11.19
CA THR A 263 -25.33 -2.60 12.26
C THR A 263 -26.01 -3.96 12.29
N ASN A 264 -26.15 -4.61 11.12
CA ASN A 264 -26.78 -5.93 10.97
C ASN A 264 -25.77 -7.08 10.76
N TRP A 265 -24.50 -6.94 11.18
CA TRP A 265 -23.42 -7.88 10.87
C TRP A 265 -23.74 -9.35 11.17
N ARG A 266 -24.48 -9.64 12.25
CA ARG A 266 -24.92 -11.00 12.64
C ARG A 266 -25.77 -11.71 11.58
N ASN A 267 -26.41 -10.95 10.69
CA ASN A 267 -27.23 -11.47 9.61
C ASN A 267 -26.43 -11.53 8.30
N VAL A 268 -25.33 -10.77 8.17
CA VAL A 268 -24.53 -10.68 6.94
C VAL A 268 -23.50 -11.80 6.87
N PHE A 269 -22.92 -12.22 7.99
CA PHE A 269 -21.81 -13.17 8.06
C PHE A 269 -22.17 -14.47 8.78
N GLU A 270 -21.57 -15.58 8.34
CA GLU A 270 -21.57 -16.83 9.10
C GLU A 270 -20.92 -16.59 10.47
N LEU A 271 -21.40 -17.27 11.51
CA LEU A 271 -20.96 -17.06 12.89
C LEU A 271 -20.17 -18.26 13.41
N ASP A 272 -19.03 -17.98 14.05
CA ASP A 272 -18.35 -18.99 14.86
C ASP A 272 -19.22 -19.35 16.08
N ARG A 273 -19.33 -20.65 16.36
CA ARG A 273 -20.25 -21.19 17.36
C ARG A 273 -19.77 -21.02 18.80
N ILE A 274 -18.49 -20.71 19.02
CA ILE A 274 -17.89 -20.59 20.35
C ILE A 274 -17.88 -19.12 20.79
N THR A 275 -17.46 -18.23 19.90
CA THR A 275 -17.29 -16.79 20.16
C THR A 275 -18.51 -15.95 19.77
N GLY A 276 -19.38 -16.46 18.89
CA GLY A 276 -20.54 -15.73 18.36
C GLY A 276 -20.18 -14.51 17.49
N LYS A 277 -18.91 -14.41 17.05
CA LYS A 277 -18.35 -13.42 16.10
C LYS A 277 -18.49 -13.91 14.64
N PRO A 278 -18.28 -13.05 13.63
CA PRO A 278 -18.09 -13.49 12.24
C PRO A 278 -17.02 -14.58 12.13
N ALA A 279 -17.33 -15.66 11.42
CA ALA A 279 -16.41 -16.78 11.21
C ALA A 279 -15.30 -16.40 10.21
N VAL A 280 -14.07 -16.74 10.56
CA VAL A 280 -12.86 -16.58 9.74
C VAL A 280 -12.31 -17.97 9.43
N PHE A 281 -12.46 -18.43 8.20
CA PHE A 281 -12.00 -19.78 7.81
C PHE A 281 -10.52 -19.71 7.38
N HIS A 282 -9.70 -20.64 7.86
CA HIS A 282 -8.25 -20.68 7.58
C HIS A 282 -7.48 -19.37 7.92
N GLY A 283 -8.01 -18.55 8.84
CA GLY A 283 -7.39 -17.29 9.25
C GLY A 283 -7.54 -16.13 8.26
N ARG A 284 -8.35 -16.26 7.20
CA ARG A 284 -8.62 -15.20 6.22
C ARG A 284 -10.09 -15.09 5.85
N ASP A 285 -10.50 -13.86 5.60
CA ASP A 285 -11.77 -13.44 4.97
C ASP A 285 -13.05 -13.87 5.71
N PHE A 286 -13.94 -12.91 6.00
CA PHE A 286 -15.24 -13.20 6.61
C PHE A 286 -16.21 -13.79 5.57
N TYR A 287 -16.85 -14.91 5.90
CA TYR A 287 -17.76 -15.59 4.97
C TYR A 287 -19.17 -15.01 5.07
N PRO A 288 -19.72 -14.38 4.00
CA PRO A 288 -21.09 -13.89 4.01
C PRO A 288 -22.08 -15.06 3.88
N VAL A 289 -23.19 -14.98 4.63
CA VAL A 289 -24.27 -15.98 4.53
C VAL A 289 -24.88 -15.99 3.13
N LYS A 290 -25.52 -17.10 2.74
CA LYS A 290 -26.13 -17.27 1.42
C LYS A 290 -27.59 -17.72 1.52
N PRO A 291 -28.55 -17.00 0.89
CA PRO A 291 -28.38 -15.73 0.17
C PRO A 291 -27.99 -14.59 1.12
N GLN A 292 -27.13 -13.67 0.65
CA GLN A 292 -26.63 -12.56 1.46
C GLN A 292 -27.73 -11.48 1.61
N PRO A 293 -28.10 -11.06 2.83
CA PRO A 293 -29.05 -9.98 3.02
C PRO A 293 -28.40 -8.61 2.77
N PRO A 294 -29.20 -7.55 2.52
CA PRO A 294 -28.68 -6.18 2.39
C PRO A 294 -27.87 -5.75 3.62
N VAL A 295 -26.69 -5.18 3.38
CA VAL A 295 -25.77 -4.72 4.43
C VAL A 295 -26.14 -3.31 4.89
N VAL A 296 -26.30 -3.11 6.20
CA VAL A 296 -26.69 -1.83 6.79
C VAL A 296 -25.49 -1.19 7.49
N LEU A 297 -24.83 -0.28 6.79
CA LEU A 297 -23.68 0.50 7.26
C LEU A 297 -24.13 1.59 8.24
N ASP A 298 -23.45 1.73 9.38
CA ASP A 298 -23.51 2.90 10.25
C ASP A 298 -22.66 4.02 9.63
N GLU A 299 -23.25 4.68 8.63
CA GLU A 299 -22.62 5.76 7.88
C GLU A 299 -22.23 6.94 8.78
N LYS A 300 -22.97 7.18 9.87
CA LYS A 300 -22.69 8.24 10.84
C LYS A 300 -21.44 7.93 11.66
N ARG A 301 -21.32 6.71 12.19
CA ARG A 301 -20.14 6.29 12.96
C ARG A 301 -18.90 6.24 12.07
N LEU A 302 -19.00 5.59 10.91
CA LEU A 302 -17.88 5.51 9.96
C LEU A 302 -17.41 6.89 9.53
N LEU A 303 -18.32 7.83 9.23
CA LEU A 303 -17.95 9.20 8.87
C LEU A 303 -17.21 9.93 10.00
N ASN A 304 -17.70 9.83 11.25
CA ASN A 304 -17.04 10.45 12.40
C ASN A 304 -15.61 9.92 12.59
N ASP A 305 -15.42 8.61 12.48
CA ASP A 305 -14.12 7.97 12.63
C ASP A 305 -13.18 8.26 11.45
N LEU A 306 -13.69 8.31 10.21
CA LEU A 306 -12.93 8.76 9.04
C LEU A 306 -12.49 10.24 9.17
N ILE A 307 -13.34 11.14 9.67
CA ILE A 307 -12.97 12.54 9.93
C ILE A 307 -11.85 12.61 10.98
N ARG A 308 -11.91 11.80 12.06
CA ARG A 308 -10.84 11.71 13.07
C ARG A 308 -9.53 11.20 12.46
N MET A 309 -9.59 10.15 11.63
CA MET A 309 -8.42 9.59 10.93
C MET A 309 -7.78 10.60 9.97
N VAL A 310 -8.58 11.32 9.17
CA VAL A 310 -8.12 12.41 8.30
C VAL A 310 -7.45 13.52 9.12
N ARG A 311 -8.11 14.00 10.18
CA ARG A 311 -7.58 15.06 11.05
C ARG A 311 -6.25 14.64 11.67
N LEU A 312 -6.13 13.40 12.16
CA LEU A 312 -4.87 12.87 12.70
C LEU A 312 -3.78 12.76 11.62
N ARG A 313 -4.12 12.18 10.46
CA ARG A 313 -3.23 12.00 9.29
C ARG A 313 -2.63 13.32 8.82
N LEU A 314 -3.45 14.37 8.72
CA LEU A 314 -3.00 15.70 8.27
C LEU A 314 -2.25 16.46 9.38
N ARG A 315 -2.69 16.40 10.65
CA ARG A 315 -1.94 17.00 11.78
C ARG A 315 -0.55 16.38 11.97
N ALA A 316 -0.40 15.08 11.73
CA ALA A 316 0.89 14.40 11.76
C ALA A 316 1.83 14.94 10.65
N CYS A 317 1.31 15.10 9.43
CA CYS A 317 2.05 15.74 8.34
C CYS A 317 2.43 17.19 8.65
N ASP A 318 1.51 17.98 9.20
CA ASP A 318 1.74 19.39 9.49
C ASP A 318 2.79 19.59 10.58
N LYS A 319 2.76 18.76 11.65
CA LYS A 319 3.80 18.72 12.68
C LYS A 319 5.17 18.31 12.13
N GLU A 320 5.20 17.40 11.17
CA GLU A 320 6.41 17.01 10.44
C GLU A 320 6.76 17.96 9.29
N GLY A 321 6.16 19.16 9.22
CA GLY A 321 6.52 20.21 8.27
C GLY A 321 6.29 19.85 6.79
N VAL A 322 5.40 18.90 6.52
CA VAL A 322 5.08 18.48 5.15
C VAL A 322 4.28 19.57 4.44
N GLN A 323 4.69 19.89 3.22
CA GLN A 323 4.11 20.94 2.39
C GLN A 323 3.14 20.37 1.34
N ILE A 324 3.41 19.18 0.80
CA ILE A 324 2.52 18.53 -0.18
C ILE A 324 2.20 17.11 0.30
N VAL A 325 0.93 16.74 0.29
CA VAL A 325 0.45 15.46 0.82
C VAL A 325 -0.05 14.57 -0.31
N VAL A 326 0.63 13.44 -0.58
CA VAL A 326 0.27 12.48 -1.64
C VAL A 326 -0.38 11.23 -1.03
N GLU A 327 -1.60 10.92 -1.46
CA GLU A 327 -2.50 9.94 -0.82
C GLU A 327 -3.20 9.04 -1.85
N THR A 328 -3.53 7.80 -1.47
CA THR A 328 -4.38 6.90 -2.28
C THR A 328 -5.81 6.78 -1.70
N GLY A 329 -6.25 7.76 -0.90
CA GLY A 329 -7.52 7.79 -0.17
C GLY A 329 -7.35 7.48 1.31
N ILE A 330 -7.59 8.48 2.17
CA ILE A 330 -7.33 8.36 3.62
C ILE A 330 -8.40 7.51 4.29
N GLY A 331 -7.96 6.54 5.10
CA GLY A 331 -8.82 5.67 5.90
C GLY A 331 -9.49 4.53 5.13
N LEU A 332 -9.18 4.34 3.84
CA LEU A 332 -9.62 3.19 3.07
C LEU A 332 -8.70 1.99 3.31
N GLY A 333 -9.28 0.86 3.74
CA GLY A 333 -8.67 -0.46 3.61
C GLY A 333 -8.62 -0.92 2.15
N VAL A 334 -7.91 -2.02 1.89
CA VAL A 334 -7.61 -2.53 0.55
C VAL A 334 -8.88 -2.97 -0.19
N PHE A 335 -9.87 -3.51 0.53
CA PHE A 335 -11.08 -4.07 -0.11
C PHE A 335 -12.34 -3.20 0.06
N ALA A 336 -12.32 -2.21 0.96
CA ALA A 336 -13.35 -1.17 1.18
C ALA A 336 -14.82 -1.66 1.30
N GLY A 337 -15.07 -2.96 1.47
CA GLY A 337 -16.42 -3.54 1.52
C GLY A 337 -16.98 -4.04 0.18
N LYS A 338 -16.14 -4.20 -0.84
CA LYS A 338 -16.54 -4.66 -2.18
C LYS A 338 -17.18 -6.05 -2.16
N HIS A 339 -16.67 -6.96 -1.34
CA HIS A 339 -17.18 -8.33 -1.19
C HIS A 339 -18.55 -8.40 -0.50
N ILE A 340 -19.05 -7.27 0.02
CA ILE A 340 -20.34 -7.15 0.71
C ILE A 340 -21.19 -5.97 0.20
N GLY A 341 -20.82 -5.39 -0.96
CA GLY A 341 -21.63 -4.40 -1.69
C GLY A 341 -21.72 -2.99 -1.08
N ILE A 342 -20.80 -2.58 -0.21
CA ILE A 342 -20.81 -1.24 0.43
C ILE A 342 -19.71 -0.30 -0.06
N ASP A 343 -18.86 -0.72 -1.01
CA ASP A 343 -17.61 -0.03 -1.35
C ASP A 343 -17.80 1.38 -1.92
N ALA A 344 -18.81 1.61 -2.75
CA ALA A 344 -19.13 2.96 -3.21
C ALA A 344 -19.52 3.90 -2.05
N LYS A 345 -20.22 3.40 -1.02
CA LYS A 345 -20.55 4.20 0.18
C LYS A 345 -19.30 4.52 0.99
N VAL A 346 -18.46 3.52 1.25
CA VAL A 346 -17.22 3.69 2.03
C VAL A 346 -16.26 4.67 1.37
N ARG A 347 -16.11 4.61 0.02
CA ARG A 347 -15.28 5.56 -0.73
C ARG A 347 -15.84 6.97 -0.74
N ASN A 348 -17.14 7.14 -0.94
CA ASN A 348 -17.80 8.46 -0.86
C ASN A 348 -17.67 9.08 0.55
N LEU A 349 -17.82 8.29 1.62
CA LEU A 349 -17.63 8.77 2.99
C LEU A 349 -16.17 9.15 3.30
N SER A 350 -15.19 8.44 2.74
CA SER A 350 -13.77 8.82 2.83
C SER A 350 -13.49 10.13 2.09
N ALA A 351 -13.95 10.26 0.85
CA ALA A 351 -13.80 11.50 0.07
C ALA A 351 -14.46 12.70 0.78
N TYR A 352 -15.67 12.51 1.31
CA TYR A 352 -16.39 13.52 2.09
C TYR A 352 -15.61 13.88 3.38
N ALA A 353 -15.08 12.90 4.11
CA ALA A 353 -14.32 13.15 5.33
C ALA A 353 -13.07 13.99 5.08
N VAL A 354 -12.35 13.73 3.98
CA VAL A 354 -11.24 14.58 3.52
C VAL A 354 -11.74 15.99 3.22
N ARG A 355 -12.75 16.12 2.36
CA ARG A 355 -13.29 17.42 1.95
C ARG A 355 -13.76 18.25 3.15
N HIS A 356 -14.45 17.62 4.09
CA HIS A 356 -14.96 18.22 5.31
C HIS A 356 -13.83 18.84 6.15
N VAL A 357 -12.75 18.10 6.43
CA VAL A 357 -11.61 18.63 7.20
C VAL A 357 -10.92 19.77 6.44
N LEU A 358 -10.74 19.64 5.12
CA LEU A 358 -10.08 20.67 4.31
C LEU A 358 -10.90 21.95 4.10
N GLN A 359 -12.23 21.91 4.22
CA GLN A 359 -13.08 23.12 4.16
C GLN A 359 -13.31 23.75 5.53
N ASN A 360 -13.55 22.95 6.58
CA ASN A 360 -14.00 23.46 7.88
C ASN A 360 -12.85 23.67 8.88
N GLU A 361 -11.71 23.01 8.71
CA GLU A 361 -10.56 23.08 9.62
C GLU A 361 -9.23 23.55 8.96
N PRO A 362 -9.20 24.36 7.87
CA PRO A 362 -7.95 24.63 7.14
C PRO A 362 -6.91 25.38 7.97
N THR A 363 -7.33 26.20 8.94
CA THR A 363 -6.44 26.93 9.87
C THR A 363 -5.67 26.01 10.83
N MET A 364 -6.00 24.72 10.88
CA MET A 364 -5.26 23.70 11.63
C MET A 364 -3.92 23.35 10.97
N PHE A 365 -3.76 23.60 9.67
CA PHE A 365 -2.59 23.20 8.89
C PHE A 365 -1.79 24.44 8.48
N LYS A 366 -0.55 24.56 8.98
CA LYS A 366 0.32 25.72 8.78
C LYS A 366 1.34 25.52 7.66
N ASN A 367 1.70 24.27 7.40
CA ASN A 367 2.74 23.86 6.46
C ASN A 367 2.17 23.29 5.17
N ILE A 368 1.03 22.57 5.24
CA ILE A 368 0.39 21.93 4.08
C ILE A 368 -0.13 22.99 3.10
N ARG A 369 0.41 22.96 1.87
CA ARG A 369 0.10 23.86 0.75
C ARG A 369 -0.83 23.23 -0.29
N ALA A 370 -0.79 21.91 -0.47
CA ALA A 370 -1.71 21.18 -1.36
C ALA A 370 -1.79 19.68 -1.03
N ILE A 371 -2.83 19.02 -1.53
CA ILE A 371 -3.00 17.57 -1.48
C ILE A 371 -3.12 17.01 -2.91
N VAL A 372 -2.50 15.84 -3.15
CA VAL A 372 -2.50 15.13 -4.43
C VAL A 372 -3.02 13.71 -4.21
N PHE A 373 -4.19 13.39 -4.77
CA PHE A 373 -4.78 12.06 -4.71
C PHE A 373 -4.31 11.21 -5.90
N ALA A 374 -3.41 10.28 -5.63
CA ALA A 374 -2.92 9.28 -6.58
C ALA A 374 -3.90 8.10 -6.60
N LEU A 375 -4.89 8.17 -7.48
CA LEU A 375 -6.02 7.24 -7.54
C LEU A 375 -6.05 6.53 -8.91
N PRO A 376 -5.44 5.33 -9.03
CA PRO A 376 -5.39 4.63 -10.30
C PRO A 376 -6.77 4.17 -10.82
N ILE A 377 -7.09 4.61 -12.03
CA ILE A 377 -8.30 4.23 -12.78
C ILE A 377 -8.10 2.83 -13.35
N PHE A 378 -8.55 1.80 -12.65
CA PHE A 378 -8.50 0.41 -13.11
C PHE A 378 -9.61 0.07 -14.12
N SER A 379 -10.65 0.90 -14.21
CA SER A 379 -11.91 0.56 -14.87
C SER A 379 -11.99 0.97 -16.35
N LYS A 380 -12.06 -0.03 -17.24
CA LYS A 380 -12.92 0.04 -18.44
C LYS A 380 -13.83 -1.18 -18.43
N SER A 381 -15.14 -1.01 -18.60
CA SER A 381 -16.02 -2.17 -18.75
C SER A 381 -15.89 -2.78 -20.15
N ILE A 382 -16.36 -4.02 -20.30
CA ILE A 382 -16.38 -4.74 -21.58
C ILE A 382 -17.35 -4.06 -22.58
N ASP A 383 -18.41 -3.42 -22.08
CA ASP A 383 -19.38 -2.62 -22.86
C ASP A 383 -18.99 -1.13 -23.00
N GLY A 384 -17.73 -0.77 -22.71
CA GLY A 384 -17.20 0.59 -22.91
C GLY A 384 -17.70 1.66 -21.92
N ARG A 385 -18.51 1.26 -20.94
CA ARG A 385 -18.95 2.11 -19.84
C ARG A 385 -17.84 2.26 -18.80
N GLN A 386 -17.90 3.35 -18.06
CA GLN A 386 -17.01 3.63 -16.94
C GLN A 386 -17.66 3.04 -15.67
N LEU A 387 -17.00 2.08 -15.02
CA LEU A 387 -17.44 1.57 -13.73
C LEU A 387 -17.02 2.57 -12.63
N PRO A 388 -17.83 2.79 -11.59
CA PRO A 388 -17.42 3.58 -10.43
C PRO A 388 -16.20 2.97 -9.75
N ASP A 389 -15.17 3.79 -9.55
CA ASP A 389 -13.98 3.45 -8.76
C ASP A 389 -13.51 4.67 -7.96
N THR A 390 -12.48 4.50 -7.13
CA THR A 390 -12.02 5.51 -6.16
C THR A 390 -11.70 6.86 -6.81
N TYR A 391 -11.15 6.87 -8.04
CA TYR A 391 -10.87 8.11 -8.77
C TYR A 391 -12.17 8.88 -9.02
N HIS A 392 -13.22 8.20 -9.50
CA HIS A 392 -14.49 8.82 -9.83
C HIS A 392 -15.26 9.27 -8.59
N ASP A 393 -15.23 8.48 -7.52
CA ASP A 393 -15.90 8.82 -6.25
C ASP A 393 -15.26 10.07 -5.62
N PHE A 394 -13.92 10.17 -5.59
CA PHE A 394 -13.22 11.39 -5.16
C PHE A 394 -13.39 12.55 -6.15
N ALA A 395 -13.32 12.31 -7.46
CA ALA A 395 -13.49 13.36 -8.47
C ALA A 395 -14.90 13.95 -8.43
N ASN A 396 -15.93 13.15 -8.19
CA ASN A 396 -17.28 13.66 -7.95
C ASN A 396 -17.29 14.53 -6.69
N GLU A 397 -16.87 13.99 -5.54
CA GLU A 397 -17.00 14.68 -4.26
C GLU A 397 -16.22 16.00 -4.17
N PHE A 398 -15.11 16.17 -4.90
CA PHE A 398 -14.39 17.44 -4.94
C PHE A 398 -14.89 18.41 -6.03
N HIS A 399 -15.40 17.93 -7.16
CA HIS A 399 -15.88 18.80 -8.25
C HIS A 399 -17.37 19.18 -8.14
N THR A 400 -18.27 18.21 -7.89
CA THR A 400 -19.72 18.47 -7.90
C THR A 400 -20.17 19.17 -6.61
N SER A 401 -19.57 18.83 -5.47
CA SER A 401 -19.82 19.47 -4.17
C SER A 401 -19.11 20.83 -3.99
N GLN A 402 -18.53 21.38 -5.06
CA GLN A 402 -17.82 22.68 -5.10
C GLN A 402 -16.84 22.88 -3.92
N TYR A 403 -15.73 22.12 -3.89
CA TYR A 403 -14.71 22.28 -2.85
C TYR A 403 -14.16 23.71 -2.80
N SER A 404 -14.54 24.48 -1.78
CA SER A 404 -14.20 25.89 -1.62
C SER A 404 -13.08 26.15 -0.59
N GLY A 405 -12.36 25.12 -0.15
CA GLY A 405 -11.32 25.25 0.86
C GLY A 405 -10.01 25.85 0.31
N PRO A 406 -9.16 26.43 1.18
CA PRO A 406 -7.95 27.16 0.78
C PRO A 406 -6.71 26.28 0.56
N ILE A 407 -6.85 24.95 0.55
CA ILE A 407 -5.75 24.01 0.29
C ILE A 407 -6.03 23.33 -1.05
N PRO A 408 -5.39 23.72 -2.16
CA PRO A 408 -5.59 23.10 -3.46
C PRO A 408 -5.49 21.57 -3.44
N VAL A 409 -6.41 20.93 -4.17
CA VAL A 409 -6.49 19.48 -4.33
C VAL A 409 -6.33 19.12 -5.79
N LEU A 410 -5.40 18.21 -6.09
CA LEU A 410 -5.24 17.57 -7.39
C LEU A 410 -5.68 16.10 -7.27
N ILE A 411 -6.40 15.58 -8.26
CA ILE A 411 -6.76 14.16 -8.37
C ILE A 411 -6.13 13.62 -9.66
N ALA A 412 -5.40 12.51 -9.55
CA ALA A 412 -4.40 12.08 -10.51
C ALA A 412 -4.45 10.55 -10.73
N ASP A 413 -4.31 10.11 -11.99
CA ASP A 413 -4.17 8.70 -12.39
C ASP A 413 -2.68 8.31 -12.54
N GLN A 414 -1.79 9.09 -11.92
CA GLN A 414 -0.33 8.97 -11.99
C GLN A 414 0.21 8.00 -10.92
N ASP A 415 1.42 7.46 -11.15
CA ASP A 415 2.17 6.68 -10.16
C ASP A 415 2.48 7.55 -8.91
N MET A 416 2.11 7.06 -7.72
CA MET A 416 2.29 7.77 -6.44
C MET A 416 3.77 8.04 -6.11
N HIS A 417 4.68 7.13 -6.44
CA HIS A 417 6.11 7.34 -6.29
C HIS A 417 6.62 8.41 -7.25
N GLU A 418 6.18 8.37 -8.51
CA GLU A 418 6.58 9.36 -9.51
C GLU A 418 6.10 10.77 -9.17
N LEU A 419 4.84 10.91 -8.70
CA LEU A 419 4.33 12.16 -8.11
C LEU A 419 5.22 12.63 -6.95
N THR A 420 5.48 11.76 -5.97
CA THR A 420 6.25 12.08 -4.76
C THR A 420 7.68 12.52 -5.08
N VAL A 421 8.38 11.81 -5.97
CA VAL A 421 9.74 12.15 -6.41
C VAL A 421 9.75 13.45 -7.21
N ALA A 422 8.79 13.66 -8.12
CA ALA A 422 8.68 14.91 -8.87
C ALA A 422 8.51 16.13 -7.96
N ILE A 423 7.67 16.01 -6.92
CA ILE A 423 7.48 17.06 -5.90
C ILE A 423 8.78 17.30 -5.10
N ALA A 424 9.43 16.22 -4.64
CA ALA A 424 10.68 16.30 -3.87
C ALA A 424 11.84 16.93 -4.67
N LEU A 425 11.90 16.68 -5.98
CA LEU A 425 12.87 17.29 -6.90
C LEU A 425 12.64 18.80 -7.11
N GLN A 426 11.43 19.31 -6.90
CA GLN A 426 11.15 20.76 -6.83
C GLN A 426 11.44 21.35 -5.43
N GLY A 427 12.08 20.59 -4.53
CA GLY A 427 12.49 21.05 -3.19
C GLY A 427 11.39 21.04 -2.12
N PHE A 428 10.16 20.65 -2.44
CA PHE A 428 9.06 20.59 -1.48
C PHE A 428 9.18 19.36 -0.57
N ARG A 429 8.97 19.56 0.74
CA ARG A 429 8.81 18.45 1.69
C ARG A 429 7.44 17.79 1.46
N VAL A 430 7.45 16.51 1.17
CA VAL A 430 6.30 15.75 0.65
C VAL A 430 6.06 14.49 1.46
N SER A 431 4.80 14.11 1.66
CA SER A 431 4.45 12.83 2.26
C SER A 431 3.81 11.87 1.27
N GLN A 432 4.11 10.60 1.42
CA GLN A 432 3.47 9.49 0.72
C GLN A 432 2.73 8.59 1.71
N LEU A 433 1.51 8.16 1.38
CA LEU A 433 0.79 7.15 2.13
C LEU A 433 1.42 5.74 1.99
N ASN A 434 1.53 5.02 3.10
CA ASN A 434 1.70 3.58 3.17
C ASN A 434 0.50 2.94 3.88
N PRO A 435 -0.49 2.38 3.15
CA PRO A 435 -1.58 1.63 3.76
C PRO A 435 -1.02 0.55 4.68
N ALA A 436 -1.31 0.67 5.98
CA ALA A 436 -0.79 -0.22 7.01
C ALA A 436 -1.77 -1.36 7.30
N ASP A 437 -1.22 -2.46 7.79
CA ASP A 437 -1.99 -3.48 8.48
C ASP A 437 -2.32 -3.10 9.93
N SER A 438 -3.32 -3.75 10.50
CA SER A 438 -3.88 -3.44 11.83
C SER A 438 -3.04 -3.97 13.01
N HIS A 439 -2.07 -4.86 12.76
CA HIS A 439 -1.14 -5.41 13.76
C HIS A 439 -0.06 -4.43 14.25
N GLY A 440 0.05 -3.24 13.66
CA GLY A 440 1.01 -2.21 14.12
C GLY A 440 2.49 -2.45 13.80
N VAL A 441 2.85 -3.55 13.13
CA VAL A 441 4.16 -3.77 12.49
C VAL A 441 4.18 -3.11 11.10
N PHE A 442 5.35 -2.87 10.50
CA PHE A 442 5.49 -2.27 9.16
C PHE A 442 5.94 -3.34 8.15
N GLY A 443 5.32 -3.37 6.98
CA GLY A 443 5.77 -4.21 5.84
C GLY A 443 5.49 -5.69 6.06
N GLU A 444 4.35 -6.02 6.64
CA GLU A 444 4.16 -7.28 7.38
C GLU A 444 4.21 -8.55 6.51
N TYR A 445 4.05 -8.39 5.19
CA TYR A 445 4.07 -9.47 4.19
C TYR A 445 5.22 -9.44 3.17
N TRP A 446 6.20 -8.53 3.26
CA TRP A 446 7.14 -8.20 2.16
C TRP A 446 7.93 -9.37 1.52
N GLN A 447 7.97 -10.54 2.16
CA GLN A 447 8.64 -11.76 1.68
C GLN A 447 7.69 -12.83 1.08
N ASN A 448 6.37 -12.59 1.05
CA ASN A 448 5.39 -13.61 0.67
C ASN A 448 5.07 -13.65 -0.84
N TYR A 449 5.79 -12.87 -1.65
CA TYR A 449 5.69 -12.84 -3.12
C TYR A 449 4.27 -12.51 -3.63
N GLY A 450 3.52 -11.73 -2.85
CA GLY A 450 2.11 -11.46 -3.06
C GLY A 450 1.82 -10.14 -3.78
N PRO A 451 0.55 -9.93 -4.17
CA PRO A 451 0.10 -8.74 -4.88
C PRO A 451 -0.35 -7.61 -3.93
N ALA A 452 -0.08 -7.67 -2.62
CA ALA A 452 -0.59 -6.69 -1.67
C ALA A 452 0.07 -5.30 -1.80
N VAL A 453 -0.60 -4.25 -1.34
CA VAL A 453 -0.12 -2.86 -1.49
C VAL A 453 1.09 -2.58 -0.58
N GLU A 454 1.04 -3.02 0.67
CA GLU A 454 2.15 -2.82 1.62
C GLU A 454 3.42 -3.58 1.18
N GLU A 455 3.29 -4.80 0.62
CA GLU A 455 4.41 -5.54 0.04
C GLU A 455 5.15 -4.69 -1.01
N LYS A 456 4.40 -4.08 -1.94
CA LYS A 456 4.99 -3.26 -3.02
C LYS A 456 5.74 -2.06 -2.44
N LEU A 457 5.17 -1.38 -1.46
CA LEU A 457 5.76 -0.21 -0.80
C LEU A 457 6.97 -0.56 0.06
N ALA A 458 7.01 -1.75 0.65
CA ALA A 458 8.19 -2.29 1.34
C ALA A 458 9.32 -2.68 0.37
N LEU A 459 9.01 -2.98 -0.90
CA LEU A 459 9.99 -3.27 -1.95
C LEU A 459 10.50 -2.02 -2.70
N THR A 460 9.67 -0.98 -2.82
CA THR A 460 10.02 0.27 -3.54
C THR A 460 10.65 1.36 -2.68
N THR A 461 10.63 1.24 -1.35
CA THR A 461 11.11 2.29 -0.43
C THR A 461 12.08 1.75 0.61
N LEU A 462 12.72 2.63 1.38
CA LEU A 462 13.47 2.24 2.57
C LEU A 462 12.62 1.95 3.81
N GLY A 463 11.28 1.87 3.69
CA GLY A 463 10.35 1.74 4.82
C GLY A 463 10.72 0.63 5.81
N LEU A 464 11.19 -0.52 5.33
CA LEU A 464 11.70 -1.61 6.17
C LEU A 464 12.86 -1.17 7.09
N LEU A 465 13.84 -0.41 6.58
CA LEU A 465 14.96 0.05 7.40
C LEU A 465 14.56 1.13 8.42
N VAL A 466 13.54 1.94 8.12
CA VAL A 466 13.21 3.16 8.88
C VAL A 466 11.94 3.07 9.73
N GLN A 467 11.07 2.08 9.53
CA GLN A 467 9.85 1.88 10.34
C GLN A 467 9.69 0.47 10.95
N HIS A 468 10.51 -0.52 10.58
CA HIS A 468 10.43 -1.86 11.20
C HIS A 468 11.20 -1.91 12.54
N HIS A 469 10.55 -2.32 13.64
CA HIS A 469 11.15 -2.28 14.99
C HIS A 469 12.42 -3.13 15.16
N LEU A 470 12.51 -4.29 14.47
CA LEU A 470 13.73 -5.13 14.46
C LEU A 470 14.95 -4.46 13.77
N ILE A 471 14.76 -3.36 13.04
CA ILE A 471 15.84 -2.66 12.31
C ILE A 471 16.06 -1.25 12.86
N ASN A 472 14.99 -0.50 13.15
CA ASN A 472 15.03 0.85 13.70
C ASN A 472 14.72 0.86 15.21
N PRO A 473 15.70 1.13 16.09
CA PRO A 473 15.44 1.22 17.53
C PRO A 473 14.53 2.40 17.91
N SER A 474 14.47 3.48 17.10
CA SER A 474 13.60 4.62 17.35
C SER A 474 12.10 4.29 17.25
N VAL A 475 11.74 3.12 16.70
CA VAL A 475 10.34 2.64 16.72
C VAL A 475 9.88 2.29 18.15
N LEU A 476 10.82 1.93 19.03
CA LEU A 476 10.58 1.55 20.42
C LEU A 476 10.98 2.64 21.42
N ASP A 477 11.41 3.80 20.92
CA ASP A 477 11.69 4.99 21.72
C ASP A 477 10.38 5.72 22.04
N THR A 478 9.89 5.56 23.27
CA THR A 478 8.64 6.16 23.73
C THR A 478 8.66 7.70 23.77
N SER A 479 9.82 8.36 23.61
CA SER A 479 9.89 9.81 23.41
C SER A 479 9.32 10.24 22.06
N LYS A 480 9.36 9.35 21.05
CA LYS A 480 8.80 9.56 19.70
C LYS A 480 7.27 9.49 19.64
N TYR A 481 6.62 9.08 20.72
CA TYR A 481 5.17 8.86 20.77
C TYR A 481 4.44 10.13 21.21
N ASN A 482 3.65 10.68 20.28
CA ASN A 482 2.90 11.92 20.42
C ASN A 482 1.39 11.59 20.44
N ILE A 483 0.77 11.67 21.61
CA ILE A 483 -0.70 11.57 21.75
C ILE A 483 -1.25 13.01 21.62
N ILE A 484 -2.12 13.27 20.63
CA ILE A 484 -2.41 14.63 20.12
C ILE A 484 -3.89 14.91 19.84
#